data_AF-A0A1Q8STR3-F1
#
_entry.id   AF-A0A1Q8STR3-F1
#
_cell.length_a   1.000
_cell.length_b   1.000
_cell.length_c   1.000
_cell.angle_alpha   90.00
_cell.angle_beta   90.00
_cell.angle_gamma   90.00
#
_symmetry.space_group_name_H-M   'P 1'
#
loop_
_entity.id
_entity.type
_entity.pdbx_description
1 polymer ?
#
loop_
_entity_poly.entity_id
_entity_poly.type
_entity_poly.pdbx_seq_one_letter_code
_entity_poly.pdbx_strand_id
1 'polypeptide(L)'
;MANVSSTAAPYRQVERIELGNRLLRRRDVELKTGKSRSAIYAGVSNGTFPAPVPIGEKSVAWLEEEVDSWIAARLAERNRTLAGRQIHHFANNAQEARA
;
A
#
# COMPACT_ATOMS: atom_id res chain seq x y z
N MET A 1 3.78 -44.39 35.13
CA MET A 1 3.92 -45.07 33.83
C MET A 1 2.99 -44.38 32.83
N ALA A 2 3.53 -44.07 31.64
CA ALA A 2 2.90 -43.52 30.43
C ALA A 2 2.25 -42.11 30.49
N ASN A 3 3.06 -41.08 30.23
CA ASN A 3 2.61 -39.78 29.74
C ASN A 3 2.21 -39.94 28.26
N VAL A 4 0.92 -39.79 27.95
CA VAL A 4 0.44 -39.90 26.57
C VAL A 4 0.64 -38.55 25.89
N SER A 5 1.79 -38.40 25.25
CA SER A 5 2.09 -37.31 24.32
C SER A 5 1.08 -37.36 23.17
N SER A 6 0.13 -36.43 23.16
CA SER A 6 -0.80 -36.25 22.04
C SER A 6 -0.06 -35.71 20.81
N THR A 7 0.30 -36.64 19.94
CA THR A 7 0.37 -36.58 18.48
C THR A 7 0.06 -35.21 17.84
N ALA A 8 1.10 -34.69 17.19
CA ALA A 8 1.12 -33.72 16.11
C ALA A 8 -0.25 -33.25 15.59
N ALA A 9 -0.58 -31.99 15.86
CA ALA A 9 -1.62 -31.28 15.14
C ALA A 9 -1.26 -31.24 13.64
N PRO A 10 -2.07 -31.82 12.72
CA PRO A 10 -1.80 -31.81 11.28
C PRO A 10 -2.04 -30.43 10.64
N TYR A 11 -2.49 -29.45 11.42
CA TYR A 11 -2.78 -28.10 10.95
C TYR A 11 -1.67 -27.14 11.38
N ARG A 12 -1.04 -26.49 10.40
CA ARG A 12 -0.20 -25.32 10.62
C ARG A 12 -1.05 -24.26 11.30
N GLN A 13 -0.66 -23.78 12.47
CA GLN A 13 -1.26 -22.58 13.05
C GLN A 13 -1.10 -21.46 12.03
N VAL A 14 -2.18 -21.12 11.33
CA VAL A 14 -2.28 -19.91 10.53
C VAL A 14 -2.31 -18.75 11.51
N GLU A 15 -1.36 -17.83 11.38
CA GLU A 15 -1.45 -16.53 12.04
C GLU A 15 -2.83 -15.96 11.72
N ARG A 16 -3.61 -15.65 12.75
CA ARG A 16 -4.89 -14.97 12.57
C ARG A 16 -4.55 -13.60 12.00
N ILE A 17 -4.74 -13.45 10.69
CA ILE A 17 -4.72 -12.15 10.06
C ILE A 17 -5.98 -11.43 10.57
N GLU A 18 -5.81 -10.28 11.23
CA GLU A 18 -6.91 -9.41 11.59
C GLU A 18 -7.60 -8.96 10.28
N LEU A 19 -8.65 -9.67 9.89
CA LEU A 19 -9.37 -9.46 8.63
C LEU A 19 -10.38 -8.32 8.77
N GLY A 20 -9.84 -7.10 8.90
CA GLY A 20 -10.55 -5.86 8.61
C GLY A 20 -10.41 -5.41 7.14
N ASN A 21 -9.57 -6.10 6.37
CA ASN A 21 -9.16 -5.64 5.04
C ASN A 21 -9.73 -6.53 3.94
N ARG A 22 -10.57 -5.92 3.10
CA ARG A 22 -11.22 -6.58 1.98
C ARG A 22 -10.22 -6.81 0.84
N LEU A 23 -10.45 -7.85 0.05
CA LEU A 23 -9.76 -8.04 -1.23
C LEU A 23 -10.44 -7.21 -2.32
N LEU A 24 -9.68 -6.32 -2.95
CA LEU A 24 -10.12 -5.46 -4.04
C LEU A 24 -9.84 -6.14 -5.38
N ARG A 25 -10.85 -6.22 -6.24
CA ARG A 25 -10.63 -6.63 -7.63
C ARG A 25 -9.98 -5.47 -8.38
N ARG A 26 -9.31 -5.79 -9.51
CA ARG A 26 -8.67 -4.78 -10.38
C ARG A 26 -9.53 -3.52 -10.60
N ARG A 27 -10.83 -3.69 -10.84
CA ARG A 27 -11.73 -2.56 -11.09
C ARG A 27 -11.88 -1.63 -9.89
N ASP A 28 -11.96 -2.19 -8.69
CA ASP A 28 -12.03 -1.41 -7.44
C ASP A 28 -10.69 -0.69 -7.19
N VAL A 29 -9.57 -1.35 -7.49
CA VAL A 29 -8.24 -0.73 -7.41
C VAL A 29 -8.11 0.45 -8.38
N GLU A 30 -8.59 0.33 -9.61
CA GLU A 30 -8.65 1.44 -10.58
C GLU A 30 -9.49 2.61 -10.06
N LEU A 31 -10.67 2.32 -9.50
CA LEU A 31 -11.55 3.35 -8.94
C LEU A 31 -10.91 4.05 -7.73
N LYS A 32 -10.27 3.29 -6.85
CA LYS A 32 -9.68 3.80 -5.60
C LYS A 32 -8.39 4.59 -5.84
N THR A 33 -7.55 4.14 -6.79
CA THR A 33 -6.25 4.78 -7.08
C THR A 33 -6.29 5.79 -8.22
N GLY A 34 -7.35 5.77 -9.04
CA GLY A 34 -7.45 6.53 -10.28
C GLY A 34 -6.46 6.09 -11.36
N LYS A 35 -5.72 5.00 -11.15
CA LYS A 35 -4.74 4.48 -12.13
C LYS A 35 -5.43 3.64 -13.19
N SER A 36 -4.95 3.75 -14.43
CA SER A 36 -5.33 2.82 -15.49
C SER A 36 -4.76 1.42 -15.21
N ARG A 37 -5.38 0.40 -15.79
CA ARG A 37 -4.89 -0.99 -15.74
C ARG A 37 -3.40 -1.11 -16.09
N SER A 38 -2.96 -0.48 -17.18
CA SER A 38 -1.57 -0.57 -17.64
C SER A 38 -0.62 0.06 -16.64
N ALA A 39 -0.99 1.20 -16.04
CA ALA A 39 -0.20 1.87 -15.02
C ALA A 39 -0.08 1.04 -13.72
N ILE A 40 -1.15 0.31 -13.35
CA ILE A 40 -1.11 -0.62 -12.21
C ILE A 40 -0.08 -1.71 -12.48
N TYR A 41 -0.18 -2.43 -13.61
CA TYR A 41 0.74 -3.52 -13.91
C TYR A 41 2.18 -3.07 -14.17
N ALA A 42 2.38 -1.90 -14.78
CA ALA A 42 3.71 -1.29 -14.88
C ALA A 42 4.27 -0.97 -13.49
N GLY A 43 3.44 -0.46 -12.59
CA GLY A 43 3.81 -0.22 -11.20
C GLY A 43 4.21 -1.50 -10.46
N VAL A 44 3.47 -2.59 -10.67
CA VAL A 44 3.79 -3.92 -10.12
C VAL A 44 5.13 -4.42 -10.67
N SER A 45 5.34 -4.34 -11.99
CA SER A 45 6.59 -4.76 -12.63
C SER A 45 7.80 -3.95 -12.13
N ASN A 46 7.59 -2.67 -11.82
CA ASN A 46 8.63 -1.77 -11.32
C ASN A 46 8.80 -1.84 -9.79
N GLY A 47 8.02 -2.67 -9.08
CA GLY A 47 8.05 -2.75 -7.61
C GLY A 47 7.55 -1.48 -6.90
N THR A 48 6.81 -0.62 -7.61
CA THR A 48 6.29 0.67 -7.11
C THR A 48 4.81 0.62 -6.74
N PHE A 49 4.16 -0.52 -6.96
CA PHE A 49 2.75 -0.76 -6.65
C PHE A 49 2.62 -2.15 -5.99
N PRO A 50 1.68 -2.35 -5.04
CA PRO A 50 1.49 -3.64 -4.38
C PRO A 50 1.25 -4.79 -5.35
N ALA A 51 1.83 -5.95 -5.04
CA ALA A 51 1.68 -7.15 -5.86
C ALA A 51 0.27 -7.73 -5.74
N PRO A 52 -0.32 -8.24 -6.84
CA PRO A 52 -1.60 -8.93 -6.78
C PRO A 52 -1.50 -10.29 -6.06
N VAL A 53 -2.52 -10.61 -5.27
CA VAL A 53 -2.77 -11.92 -4.68
C VAL A 53 -3.65 -12.75 -5.62
N PRO A 54 -3.19 -13.94 -6.06
CA PRO A 54 -4.02 -14.85 -6.85
C PRO A 54 -5.13 -15.44 -5.97
N ILE A 55 -6.38 -15.30 -6.43
CA ILE A 55 -7.59 -15.81 -5.74
C ILE A 55 -8.33 -16.87 -6.55
N GLY A 56 -7.76 -17.26 -7.70
CA GLY A 56 -8.25 -18.31 -8.58
C GLY A 56 -7.41 -18.38 -9.86
N GLU A 57 -7.70 -19.34 -10.72
CA GLU A 57 -6.88 -19.67 -11.91
C GLU A 57 -6.63 -18.47 -12.85
N LYS A 58 -7.63 -17.58 -12.99
CA LYS A 58 -7.54 -16.36 -13.82
C LYS A 58 -7.96 -15.10 -13.05
N SER A 59 -7.97 -15.18 -11.73
CA SER A 59 -8.46 -14.10 -10.87
C SER A 59 -7.40 -13.65 -9.89
N VAL A 60 -7.19 -12.34 -9.85
CA VAL A 60 -6.29 -11.68 -8.91
C VAL A 60 -7.04 -10.58 -8.16
N ALA A 61 -6.58 -10.32 -6.94
CA ALA A 61 -7.04 -9.24 -6.09
C ALA A 61 -5.88 -8.57 -5.36
N TRP A 62 -6.12 -7.43 -4.76
CA TRP A 62 -5.17 -6.73 -3.91
C TRP A 62 -5.74 -6.62 -2.50
N LEU A 63 -4.88 -6.68 -1.48
CA LEU A 63 -5.31 -6.32 -0.15
C LEU A 63 -5.61 -4.82 -0.11
N GLU A 64 -6.79 -4.46 0.39
CA GLU A 64 -7.18 -3.06 0.54
C GLU A 64 -6.16 -2.28 1.36
N GLU A 65 -5.58 -2.90 2.40
CA GLU A 65 -4.56 -2.29 3.25
C GLU A 65 -3.32 -1.85 2.47
N GLU A 66 -2.84 -2.71 1.58
CA GLU A 66 -1.63 -2.44 0.82
C GLU A 66 -1.86 -1.29 -0.16
N VAL A 67 -3.06 -1.25 -0.75
CA VAL A 67 -3.47 -0.15 -1.63
C VAL A 67 -3.60 1.15 -0.84
N ASP A 68 -4.20 1.13 0.35
CA ASP A 68 -4.33 2.28 1.23
C ASP A 68 -2.96 2.79 1.72
N SER A 69 -2.09 1.88 2.12
CA SER A 69 -0.71 2.18 2.52
C SER A 69 0.07 2.81 1.36
N TRP A 70 -0.11 2.30 0.15
CA TRP A 70 0.48 2.88 -1.05
C TRP A 70 -0.04 4.31 -1.31
N ILE A 71 -1.36 4.55 -1.17
CA ILE A 71 -1.95 5.90 -1.30
C ILE A 71 -1.36 6.84 -0.24
N ALA A 72 -1.29 6.40 1.01
CA ALA A 72 -0.72 7.17 2.12
C ALA A 72 0.75 7.56 1.85
N ALA A 73 1.56 6.62 1.33
CA ALA A 73 2.94 6.89 0.95
C ALA A 73 3.05 7.96 -0.15
N ARG A 74 2.16 7.93 -1.17
CA ARG A 74 2.13 8.95 -2.23
C ARG A 74 1.71 10.32 -1.70
N LEU A 75 0.77 10.38 -0.77
CA LEU A 75 0.37 11.62 -0.10
C LEU A 75 1.51 12.20 0.73
N ALA A 76 2.21 11.35 1.49
CA ALA A 76 3.37 11.76 2.29
C ALA A 76 4.49 12.34 1.41
N GLU A 77 4.81 11.70 0.29
CA GLU A 77 5.83 12.17 -0.66
C GLU A 77 5.44 13.51 -1.30
N ARG A 78 4.17 13.67 -1.70
CA ARG A 78 3.64 14.95 -2.19
C ARG A 78 3.77 16.03 -1.13
N ASN A 79 3.36 15.74 0.10
CA ASN A 79 3.42 16.71 1.21
C ASN A 79 4.87 17.13 1.51
N ARG A 80 5.82 16.19 1.47
CA ARG A 80 7.25 16.46 1.60
C ARG A 80 7.74 17.41 0.51
N THR A 81 7.41 17.12 -0.75
CA THR A 81 7.79 17.97 -1.89
C THR A 81 7.22 19.39 -1.75
N LEU A 82 5.96 19.51 -1.32
CA LEU A 82 5.30 20.80 -1.12
C LEU A 82 5.92 21.60 0.04
N ALA A 83 6.24 20.94 1.16
CA ALA A 83 6.91 21.59 2.29
C ALA A 83 8.28 22.16 1.88
N GLY A 84 9.06 21.40 1.10
CA GLY A 84 10.33 21.90 0.55
C GLY A 84 10.15 23.12 -0.36
N ARG A 85 9.10 23.12 -1.19
CA ARG A 85 8.78 24.25 -2.09
C ARG A 85 8.30 25.49 -1.33
N GLN A 86 7.57 25.31 -0.23
CA GLN A 86 7.05 26.39 0.59
C GLN A 86 8.16 27.11 1.38
N ILE A 87 9.18 26.38 1.86
CA ILE A 87 10.36 26.99 2.50
C ILE A 87 11.09 27.93 1.53
N HIS A 88 11.20 27.57 0.24
CA HIS A 88 11.84 28.42 -0.77
C HIS A 88 11.07 29.72 -1.06
N HIS A 89 9.74 29.77 -0.89
CA HIS A 89 8.97 30.97 -1.16
C HIS A 89 9.10 32.02 -0.03
N PHE A 90 9.28 31.60 1.23
CA PHE A 90 9.39 32.53 2.36
C PHE A 90 10.77 33.19 2.52
N ALA A 91 11.83 32.65 1.91
CA ALA A 91 13.18 33.20 2.03
C ALA A 91 13.41 34.48 1.19
N ASN A 92 12.58 34.76 0.19
CA ASN A 92 12.76 35.92 -0.69
C ASN A 92 12.12 37.23 -0.17
N ASN A 93 11.17 37.16 0.78
CA ASN A 93 10.49 38.36 1.28
C ASN A 93 11.19 39.04 2.48
N ALA A 94 12.30 38.48 2.99
CA ALA A 94 13.00 39.02 4.15
C ALA A 94 14.09 40.06 3.81
N GLN A 95 14.44 40.24 2.53
CA GLN A 95 15.46 41.20 2.08
C GLN A 95 14.88 42.56 1.64
N GLU A 96 13.58 42.67 1.40
CA GLU A 96 12.93 43.89 0.89
C GLU A 96 12.35 44.81 1.99
N ALA A 97 12.35 44.39 3.26
CA ALA A 97 11.80 45.17 4.37
C ALA A 97 12.82 46.07 5.11
N ARG A 98 14.01 46.29 4.53
CA ARG A 98 15.12 47.07 5.13
C ARG A 98 15.65 48.20 4.24
N ALA A 99 14.91 48.60 3.21
CA ALA A 99 15.21 49.77 2.38
C ALA A 99 14.19 50.88 2.63
#